data_AF-A0A358QRZ0-F1
#
_entry.id   AF-A0A358QRZ0-F1
#
_cell.length_a   1.000
_cell.length_b   1.000
_cell.length_c   1.000
_cell.angle_alpha   90.00
_cell.angle_beta   90.00
_cell.angle_gamma   90.00
#
_symmetry.space_group_name_H-M   'P 1'
#
loop_
_entity.id
_entity.type
_entity.pdbx_description
1 polymer ?
#
loop_
_entity_poly.entity_id
_entity_poly.type
_entity_poly.pdbx_seq_one_letter_code
_entity_poly.pdbx_strand_id
1 'polypeptide(L)'
;MPLEVIRKYGKRVGYNEMEMEELKEGGHRIRHINALARASQVFTIQFQVVSAVHCNTGYAVGDKFILDVDGNIISKLNPKRLCVYLVSQMMVPVALINERLSEGLSPGEIHFMQYIRCPDAGVQCLGYGQVMARVAVIERRGKE
;
A
#
# COMPACT_ATOMS: atom_id res chain seq x y z
N MET A 1 1.26 23.52 13.19
CA MET A 1 1.26 22.04 13.09
C MET A 1 1.76 21.50 11.74
N PRO A 2 1.31 21.97 10.56
CA PRO A 2 1.75 21.38 9.27
C PRO A 2 3.27 21.47 9.01
N LEU A 3 3.89 22.59 9.41
CA LEU A 3 5.33 22.82 9.24
C LEU A 3 6.21 21.91 10.10
N GLU A 4 5.73 21.47 11.27
CA GLU A 4 6.50 20.60 12.15
C GLU A 4 6.57 19.16 11.60
N VAL A 5 5.46 18.66 11.05
CA VAL A 5 5.41 17.34 10.40
C VAL A 5 6.35 17.31 9.20
N ILE A 6 6.33 18.36 8.37
CA ILE A 6 7.23 18.49 7.23
C ILE A 6 8.69 18.50 7.69
N ARG A 7 9.03 19.27 8.73
CA ARG A 7 10.40 19.32 9.27
C ARG A 7 10.87 17.95 9.79
N LYS A 8 10.01 17.22 10.51
CA LYS A 8 10.30 15.86 10.98
C LYS A 8 10.49 14.90 9.81
N TYR A 9 9.62 14.98 8.79
CA TYR A 9 9.73 14.18 7.58
C TYR A 9 11.04 14.47 6.84
N GLY A 10 11.35 15.74 6.58
CA GLY A 10 12.58 16.17 5.90
C GLY A 10 13.83 15.65 6.61
N LYS A 11 13.90 15.79 7.95
CA LYS A 11 15.00 15.22 8.74
C LYS A 11 15.10 13.69 8.60
N ARG A 12 13.96 12.99 8.55
CA ARG A 12 13.91 11.52 8.40
C ARG A 12 14.42 11.07 7.04
N VAL A 13 14.11 11.80 5.97
CA VAL A 13 14.50 11.44 4.58
C VAL A 13 15.81 12.12 4.12
N GLY A 14 16.36 13.02 4.92
CA GLY A 14 17.65 13.66 4.67
C GLY A 14 17.61 14.89 3.77
N TYR A 15 16.47 15.61 3.70
CA TYR A 15 16.36 16.81 2.88
C TYR A 15 17.25 17.95 3.38
N ASN A 16 17.89 18.64 2.44
CA ASN A 16 18.57 19.91 2.66
C ASN A 16 17.59 21.09 2.66
N GLU A 17 18.08 22.31 2.95
CA GLU A 17 17.23 23.50 3.06
C GLU A 17 16.51 23.88 1.75
N MET A 18 17.17 23.71 0.60
CA MET A 18 16.56 23.99 -0.71
C MET A 18 15.45 22.99 -1.03
N GLU A 19 15.69 21.70 -0.83
CA GLU A 19 14.68 20.64 -1.03
C GLU A 19 13.46 20.84 -0.11
N MET A 20 13.70 21.32 1.10
CA MET A 20 12.64 21.66 2.05
C MET A 20 11.80 22.86 1.60
N GLU A 21 12.36 23.80 0.85
CA GLU A 21 11.64 24.94 0.29
C GLU A 21 10.83 24.54 -0.95
N GLU A 22 11.43 23.78 -1.87
CA GLU A 22 10.75 23.21 -3.05
C GLU A 22 9.53 22.36 -2.64
N LEU A 23 9.66 21.57 -1.57
CA LEU A 23 8.56 20.78 -1.03
C LEU A 23 7.37 21.64 -0.58
N LYS A 24 7.63 22.87 -0.07
CA LYS A 24 6.57 23.79 0.35
C LYS A 24 5.77 24.32 -0.82
N GLU A 25 6.44 24.68 -1.90
CA GLU A 25 5.80 25.14 -3.14
C GLU A 25 4.84 24.09 -3.70
N GLY A 26 5.19 22.81 -3.57
CA GLY A 26 4.39 21.70 -4.05
C GLY A 26 2.97 21.63 -3.47
N GLY A 27 2.72 22.09 -2.23
CA GLY A 27 1.37 22.18 -1.61
C GLY A 27 0.61 20.84 -1.43
N HIS A 28 0.26 20.14 -2.50
CA HIS A 28 -0.35 18.80 -2.49
C HIS A 28 0.52 17.78 -1.75
N ARG A 29 1.84 17.85 -1.91
CA ARG A 29 2.76 16.94 -1.21
C ARG A 29 2.75 17.17 0.29
N ILE A 30 2.58 18.40 0.74
CA ILE A 30 2.39 18.71 2.17
C ILE A 30 1.11 18.08 2.70
N ARG A 31 -0.01 18.19 1.95
CA ARG A 31 -1.28 17.56 2.36
C ARG A 31 -1.12 16.05 2.51
N HIS A 32 -0.50 15.42 1.51
CA HIS A 32 -0.19 14.00 1.50
C HIS A 32 0.66 13.59 2.71
N ILE A 33 1.82 14.22 2.93
CA ILE A 33 2.71 13.90 4.07
C ILE A 33 1.96 14.02 5.41
N ASN A 34 1.16 15.09 5.57
CA ASN A 34 0.37 15.28 6.78
C ASN A 34 -0.72 14.22 6.97
N ALA A 35 -1.41 13.84 5.89
CA ALA A 35 -2.43 12.81 5.92
C ALA A 35 -1.86 11.44 6.28
N LEU A 36 -0.77 11.02 5.61
CA LEU A 36 -0.13 9.73 5.87
C LEU A 36 0.50 9.67 7.25
N ALA A 37 1.05 10.78 7.77
CA ALA A 37 1.56 10.85 9.14
C ALA A 37 0.48 10.56 10.19
N ARG A 38 -0.77 10.97 9.96
CA ARG A 38 -1.92 10.62 10.83
C ARG A 38 -2.41 9.20 10.56
N ALA A 39 -2.61 8.85 9.29
CA ALA A 39 -3.16 7.57 8.89
C ALA A 39 -2.27 6.38 9.31
N SER A 40 -0.96 6.53 9.30
CA SER A 40 0.01 5.48 9.68
C SER A 40 -0.14 5.02 11.14
N GLN A 41 -0.74 5.84 12.01
CA GLN A 41 -1.00 5.50 13.41
C GLN A 41 -2.22 4.60 13.58
N VAL A 42 -3.17 4.66 12.65
CA VAL A 42 -4.50 4.05 12.78
C VAL A 42 -4.79 3.00 11.72
N PHE A 43 -4.17 3.05 10.54
CA PHE A 43 -4.50 2.19 9.42
C PHE A 43 -3.29 1.39 8.91
N THR A 44 -3.59 0.26 8.27
CA THR A 44 -2.65 -0.53 7.46
C THR A 44 -3.42 -1.07 6.25
N ILE A 45 -2.73 -1.30 5.15
CA ILE A 45 -3.33 -1.84 3.92
C ILE A 45 -3.14 -3.36 3.94
N GLN A 46 -4.22 -4.11 3.71
CA GLN A 46 -4.22 -5.57 3.64
C GLN A 46 -4.63 -6.02 2.24
N PHE A 47 -3.84 -6.91 1.65
CA PHE A 47 -4.23 -7.72 0.50
C PHE A 47 -4.43 -9.16 0.95
N GLN A 48 -5.65 -9.68 0.88
CA GLN A 48 -5.94 -11.07 1.24
C GLN A 48 -6.13 -11.90 -0.03
N VAL A 49 -5.39 -13.01 -0.15
CA VAL A 49 -5.56 -13.96 -1.25
C VAL A 49 -6.94 -14.61 -1.13
N VAL A 50 -7.76 -14.45 -2.18
CA VAL A 50 -9.12 -14.99 -2.26
C VAL A 50 -9.24 -16.10 -3.31
N SER A 51 -8.27 -16.22 -4.21
CA SER A 51 -8.14 -17.33 -5.16
C SER A 51 -6.67 -17.55 -5.49
N ALA A 52 -6.23 -18.81 -5.50
CA ALA A 52 -4.90 -19.19 -5.94
C ALA A 52 -4.97 -20.52 -6.67
N VAL A 53 -4.68 -20.50 -7.97
CA VAL A 53 -4.71 -21.68 -8.85
C VAL A 53 -3.34 -21.81 -9.47
N HIS A 54 -2.70 -22.98 -9.35
CA HIS A 54 -1.39 -23.29 -9.91
C HIS A 54 -0.29 -22.23 -9.65
N CYS A 55 -0.29 -21.62 -8.46
CA CYS A 55 0.69 -20.60 -8.10
C CYS A 55 2.08 -21.22 -7.85
N ASN A 56 3.07 -20.88 -8.68
CA ASN A 56 4.47 -21.33 -8.50
C ASN A 56 5.08 -20.89 -7.16
N THR A 57 4.72 -19.71 -6.66
CA THR A 57 5.18 -19.22 -5.34
C THR A 57 4.52 -19.97 -4.18
N GLY A 58 3.43 -20.70 -4.43
CA GLY A 58 2.72 -21.47 -3.42
C GLY A 58 1.85 -20.63 -2.49
N TYR A 59 1.33 -19.49 -2.96
CA TYR A 59 0.30 -18.76 -2.22
C TYR A 59 -0.98 -19.57 -2.10
N ALA A 60 -1.66 -19.44 -0.97
CA ALA A 60 -2.92 -20.10 -0.66
C ALA A 60 -4.01 -19.09 -0.30
N VAL A 61 -5.27 -19.50 -0.47
CA VAL A 61 -6.43 -18.71 -0.02
C VAL A 61 -6.30 -18.42 1.48
N GLY A 62 -6.46 -17.16 1.86
CA GLY A 62 -6.31 -16.70 3.24
C GLY A 62 -4.95 -16.06 3.54
N ASP A 63 -3.93 -16.26 2.70
CA ASP A 63 -2.65 -15.54 2.83
C ASP A 63 -2.87 -14.02 2.81
N LYS A 64 -2.12 -13.29 3.64
CA LYS A 64 -2.27 -11.85 3.81
C LYS A 64 -0.96 -11.13 3.53
N PHE A 65 -1.04 -10.05 2.76
CA PHE A 65 0.03 -9.07 2.61
C PHE A 65 -0.37 -7.78 3.32
N ILE A 66 0.35 -7.44 4.37
CA ILE A 66 0.22 -6.25 5.18
C ILE A 66 1.26 -5.24 4.74
N LEU A 67 0.78 -4.07 4.35
CA LEU A 67 1.57 -2.90 4.01
C LEU A 67 1.22 -1.78 4.98
N ASP A 68 2.20 -0.93 5.32
CA ASP A 68 1.87 0.37 5.92
C ASP A 68 1.15 1.27 4.89
N VAL A 69 0.68 2.44 5.35
CA VAL A 69 -0.02 3.38 4.46
C VAL A 69 0.89 4.03 3.43
N ASP A 70 2.21 4.00 3.60
CA ASP A 70 3.19 4.49 2.61
C ASP A 70 3.47 3.43 1.52
N GLY A 71 2.88 2.23 1.63
CA GLY A 71 3.05 1.14 0.67
C GLY A 71 4.21 0.21 0.97
N ASN A 72 4.86 0.32 2.13
CA ASN A 72 5.94 -0.59 2.50
C ASN A 72 5.39 -1.92 2.98
N ILE A 73 5.91 -3.01 2.42
CA ILE A 73 5.59 -4.37 2.81
C ILE A 73 6.19 -4.66 4.20
N ILE A 74 5.33 -4.97 5.17
CA ILE A 74 5.78 -5.34 6.52
C ILE A 74 6.23 -6.81 6.50
N SER A 75 7.49 -7.04 6.15
CA SER A 75 8.06 -8.37 5.86
C SER A 75 7.72 -9.47 6.88
N LYS A 76 7.65 -9.13 8.17
CA LYS A 76 7.32 -10.08 9.25
C LYS A 76 5.86 -10.54 9.29
N LEU A 77 4.95 -9.81 8.64
CA LEU A 77 3.51 -10.08 8.64
C LEU A 77 3.02 -10.73 7.34
N ASN A 78 3.95 -11.08 6.44
CA ASN A 78 3.68 -11.48 5.06
C ASN A 78 4.20 -12.88 4.77
N PRO A 79 3.76 -13.52 3.67
CA PRO A 79 4.34 -14.77 3.22
C PRO A 79 5.85 -14.66 3.07
N LYS A 80 6.57 -15.75 3.37
CA LYS A 80 8.05 -15.80 3.31
C LYS A 80 8.60 -15.46 1.93
N ARG A 81 7.83 -15.71 0.87
CA ARG A 81 8.20 -15.40 -0.52
C ARG A 81 7.28 -14.31 -1.06
N LEU A 82 7.88 -13.30 -1.68
CA LEU A 82 7.17 -12.20 -2.32
C LEU A 82 7.37 -12.28 -3.83
N CYS A 83 6.31 -12.64 -4.56
CA CYS A 83 6.31 -12.73 -6.01
C CYS A 83 6.15 -11.34 -6.61
N VAL A 84 7.14 -10.89 -7.36
CA VAL A 84 7.12 -9.57 -8.02
C VAL A 84 5.88 -9.38 -8.91
N TYR A 85 5.37 -10.46 -9.52
CA TYR A 85 4.19 -10.40 -10.38
C TYR A 85 2.89 -10.09 -9.63
N LEU A 86 2.73 -10.57 -8.39
CA LEU A 86 1.57 -10.20 -7.58
C LEU A 86 1.80 -8.88 -6.85
N VAL A 87 3.00 -8.68 -6.29
CA VAL A 87 3.35 -7.49 -5.52
C VAL A 87 3.30 -6.22 -6.37
N SER A 88 3.75 -6.26 -7.62
CA SER A 88 3.68 -5.11 -8.54
C SER A 88 2.25 -4.60 -8.76
N GLN A 89 1.24 -5.47 -8.63
CA GLN A 89 -0.17 -5.12 -8.81
C GLN A 89 -0.75 -4.37 -7.60
N MET A 90 -0.03 -4.34 -6.47
CA MET A 90 -0.44 -3.60 -5.28
C MET A 90 -0.22 -2.08 -5.42
N MET A 91 0.61 -1.65 -6.37
CA MET A 91 1.00 -0.23 -6.50
C MET A 91 -0.21 0.70 -6.74
N VAL A 92 -1.08 0.36 -7.70
CA VAL A 92 -2.24 1.22 -8.01
C VAL A 92 -3.24 1.33 -6.86
N PRO A 93 -3.70 0.23 -6.22
CA PRO A 93 -4.58 0.36 -5.06
C PRO A 93 -3.94 1.16 -3.91
N VAL A 94 -2.65 1.00 -3.65
CA VAL A 94 -1.94 1.80 -2.63
C VAL A 94 -1.99 3.30 -3.00
N ALA A 95 -1.67 3.65 -4.24
CA ALA A 95 -1.75 5.04 -4.71
C ALA A 95 -3.16 5.62 -4.57
N LEU A 96 -4.21 4.87 -4.93
CA LEU A 96 -5.60 5.30 -4.77
C LEU A 96 -5.97 5.51 -3.30
N ILE A 97 -5.54 4.61 -2.41
CA ILE A 97 -5.75 4.76 -0.96
C ILE A 97 -5.03 6.03 -0.45
N ASN A 98 -3.81 6.30 -0.92
CA ASN A 98 -3.05 7.50 -0.56
C ASN A 98 -3.71 8.79 -1.01
N GLU A 99 -4.23 8.84 -2.24
CA GLU A 99 -4.98 10.00 -2.73
C GLU A 99 -6.22 10.25 -1.88
N ARG A 100 -6.99 9.20 -1.57
CA ARG A 100 -8.18 9.32 -0.70
C ARG A 100 -7.84 9.81 0.70
N LEU A 101 -6.79 9.26 1.33
CA LEU A 101 -6.31 9.74 2.63
C LEU A 101 -5.90 11.23 2.56
N SER A 102 -5.21 11.62 1.49
CA SER A 102 -4.72 12.99 1.28
C SER A 102 -5.85 14.01 1.15
N GLU A 103 -7.00 13.57 0.64
CA GLU A 103 -8.21 14.38 0.46
C GLU A 103 -9.25 14.15 1.57
N GLY A 104 -8.88 13.46 2.67
CA GLY A 104 -9.73 13.30 3.85
C GLY A 104 -10.92 12.35 3.66
N LEU A 105 -10.90 11.51 2.63
CA LEU A 105 -11.94 10.54 2.31
C LEU A 105 -11.71 9.20 3.02
N SER A 106 -12.77 8.40 3.15
CA SER A 106 -12.69 7.02 3.64
C SER A 106 -11.72 6.21 2.77
N PRO A 107 -10.61 5.66 3.32
CA PRO A 107 -9.54 5.10 2.51
C PRO A 107 -9.89 3.76 1.83
N GLY A 108 -10.85 3.01 2.39
CA GLY A 108 -11.25 1.69 1.88
C GLY A 108 -12.31 1.73 0.76
N GLU A 109 -12.94 2.88 0.53
CA GLU A 109 -14.01 3.03 -0.47
C GLU A 109 -13.46 3.32 -1.86
N ILE A 110 -12.83 2.31 -2.47
CA ILE A 110 -12.30 2.38 -3.84
C ILE A 110 -13.18 1.59 -4.83
N HIS A 111 -13.40 2.14 -6.04
CA HIS A 111 -14.29 1.51 -7.03
C HIS A 111 -13.58 0.41 -7.85
N PHE A 112 -12.43 0.72 -8.47
CA PHE A 112 -11.82 -0.16 -9.46
C PHE A 112 -10.89 -1.21 -8.88
N MET A 113 -10.09 -0.85 -7.88
CA MET A 113 -8.99 -1.69 -7.39
C MET A 113 -9.33 -2.47 -6.12
N GLN A 114 -10.58 -2.94 -5.99
CA GLN A 114 -10.98 -3.81 -4.86
C GLN A 114 -10.33 -5.20 -4.92
N TYR A 115 -9.93 -5.63 -6.12
CA TYR A 115 -9.24 -6.89 -6.37
C TYR A 115 -8.07 -6.66 -7.33
N ILE A 116 -6.99 -7.39 -7.10
CA ILE A 116 -5.83 -7.45 -7.99
C ILE A 116 -5.58 -8.90 -8.39
N ARG A 117 -5.00 -9.10 -9.59
CA ARG A 117 -4.61 -10.41 -10.09
C ARG A 117 -3.16 -10.34 -10.55
N CYS A 118 -2.36 -11.37 -10.27
CA CYS A 118 -1.06 -11.46 -10.94
C CYS A 118 -1.28 -11.64 -12.46
N PRO A 119 -0.35 -11.17 -13.31
CA PRO A 119 -0.50 -11.17 -14.78
C PRO A 119 -0.55 -12.56 -15.42
N ASP A 120 -0.21 -13.63 -14.70
CA ASP A 120 -0.36 -14.99 -15.21
C ASP A 120 -1.85 -15.29 -15.46
N ALA A 121 -2.13 -15.83 -16.64
CA ALA A 121 -3.45 -16.08 -17.17
C ALA A 121 -3.77 -17.59 -17.29
N GLY A 122 -2.92 -18.45 -16.72
CA GLY A 122 -3.12 -19.90 -16.73
C GLY A 122 -2.67 -20.60 -18.00
N VAL A 123 -2.78 -21.92 -17.98
CA VAL A 123 -2.26 -22.81 -19.02
C VAL A 123 -2.90 -22.58 -20.40
N GLN A 124 -4.13 -22.08 -20.45
CA GLN A 124 -4.82 -21.73 -21.70
C GLN A 124 -4.12 -20.59 -22.44
N CYS A 125 -3.31 -19.80 -21.73
CA CYS A 125 -2.52 -18.70 -22.28
C CYS A 125 -1.01 -18.99 -22.20
N LEU A 126 -0.61 -20.27 -22.13
CA LEU A 126 0.79 -20.71 -21.97
C LEU A 126 1.46 -20.22 -20.67
N GLY A 127 0.66 -19.92 -19.64
CA GLY A 127 1.12 -19.61 -18.28
C GLY A 127 0.99 -20.80 -17.32
N TYR A 128 1.03 -20.55 -16.01
CA TYR A 128 0.88 -21.58 -14.99
C TYR A 128 -0.50 -21.54 -14.34
N GLY A 129 -0.90 -20.36 -13.90
CA GLY A 129 -2.08 -20.19 -13.07
C GLY A 129 -2.41 -18.73 -12.79
N GLN A 130 -3.14 -18.47 -11.72
CA GLN A 130 -3.43 -17.09 -11.32
C GLN A 130 -3.71 -16.99 -9.82
N VAL A 131 -3.25 -15.89 -9.24
CA VAL A 131 -3.58 -15.49 -7.87
C VAL A 131 -4.39 -14.20 -7.92
N MET A 132 -5.50 -14.17 -7.19
CA MET A 132 -6.32 -12.99 -6.96
C MET A 132 -6.31 -12.62 -5.48
N ALA A 133 -6.10 -11.34 -5.17
CA ALA A 133 -6.17 -10.82 -3.82
C ALA A 133 -7.18 -9.67 -3.73
N ARG A 134 -7.92 -9.61 -2.61
CA ARG A 134 -8.84 -8.52 -2.27
C ARG A 134 -8.09 -7.47 -1.45
N VAL A 135 -8.31 -6.20 -1.77
CA VAL A 135 -7.74 -5.04 -1.08
C VAL A 135 -8.67 -4.59 0.05
N ALA A 136 -8.12 -4.26 1.20
CA ALA A 136 -8.82 -3.65 2.31
C ALA A 136 -7.89 -2.69 3.07
N VAL A 137 -8.46 -1.64 3.66
CA VAL A 137 -7.78 -0.82 4.66
C VAL A 137 -8.35 -1.22 6.02
N ILE A 138 -7.48 -1.66 6.93
CA ILE A 138 -7.89 -2.16 8.24
C ILE A 138 -7.32 -1.25 9.34
N GLU A 139 -8.08 -1.10 10.41
CA GLU A 139 -7.59 -0.42 11.61
C GLU A 139 -6.49 -1.25 12.27
N ARG A 140 -5.42 -0.56 12.68
CA ARG A 140 -4.40 -1.13 13.54
C ARG A 140 -5.07 -1.35 14.89
N ARG A 141 -5.23 -2.61 15.30
CA ARG A 141 -5.58 -2.89 16.70
C ARG A 141 -4.49 -2.26 17.56
N GLY A 142 -4.89 -1.28 18.38
CA GLY A 142 -3.99 -0.69 19.37
C GLY A 142 -3.37 -1.80 20.21
N LYS A 143 -2.13 -1.60 20.66
CA LYS A 143 -1.69 -2.31 21.86
C LYS A 143 -2.65 -1.86 22.97
N GLU A 144 -3.52 -2.76 23.44
CA GLU A 144 -3.98 -2.71 24.82
C GLU A 144 -2.75 -2.83 25.75
#